data_AF-A0A7H9HSQ7-F1
#
_entry.id   AF-A0A7H9HSQ7-F1
#
_cell.length_a   1.000
_cell.length_b   1.000
_cell.length_c   1.000
_cell.angle_alpha   90.00
_cell.angle_beta   90.00
_cell.angle_gamma   90.00
#
_symmetry.space_group_name_H-M   'P 1'
#
loop_
_entity.id
_entity.type
_entity.pdbx_description
1 polymer ?
#
loop_
_entity_poly.entity_id
_entity_poly.type
_entity_poly.pdbx_seq_one_letter_code
_entity_poly.pdbx_strand_id
1 'polypeptide(L)'
;MSNTVWEDVSGVLQFVSECRDSFWSSECEIRESSVGGVGVFACRDIAKGSTLLKVPKSSVFSASNSTIANLLVDEEIDGVLALNIAFIYETTVFGEKSHWIPYLKSIRIWDDGRQLVLPPSYWSDESKRCLRGSTLDTLHDGLRSEPEVQEGFELAVDLARKWNQEFGLPIPEGYFDVQQDDRDDTLLKFHRFVATAYAISSRIFEIDAYHGNALVPIADLFNHSTTVPDVHFSSLYEVCPLCGQPGMCKHLVAEAALEAQNGDPGDESSNESSDESDTSKEDELVDITLERDVKKGQEIFNSYGELSNALLLARYGFTVTNNPHDVVHLGKQLTRLMKSNKRYITRTQWWRRAGFKLYSRATDDDPDKPWLADIFIDSQGRPSRSLSAFLNLLEMQESQWLQLRTAPTRQQLQKMGDLGIRTHLLRLLAYKKLSWHPTPQHIPSTAKVILDSEQAILHRAYTRMNRKQIKK
;
A
#
# COMPACT_ATOMS: atom_id res chain seq x y z
N MET A 1 1.35 7.36 -8.55
CA MET A 1 1.37 8.69 -9.18
C MET A 1 -0.06 9.10 -9.37
N SER A 2 -0.34 10.39 -9.24
CA SER A 2 -1.68 10.89 -9.53
C SER A 2 -2.02 10.55 -10.98
N ASN A 3 -3.15 9.86 -11.19
CA ASN A 3 -3.72 9.64 -12.53
C ASN A 3 -4.72 10.75 -12.92
N THR A 4 -4.73 11.86 -12.19
CA THR A 4 -5.54 13.04 -12.50
C THR A 4 -4.93 13.71 -13.72
N VAL A 5 -5.77 14.06 -14.68
CA VAL A 5 -5.33 14.79 -15.88
C VAL A 5 -5.58 16.29 -15.72
N TRP A 6 -4.98 17.07 -16.61
CA TRP A 6 -5.04 18.52 -16.56
C TRP A 6 -6.47 19.08 -16.58
N GLU A 7 -7.37 18.48 -17.36
CA GLU A 7 -8.76 18.95 -17.50
C GLU A 7 -9.54 18.92 -16.17
N ASP A 8 -9.24 17.94 -15.31
CA ASP A 8 -9.97 17.72 -14.06
C ASP A 8 -9.45 18.62 -12.92
N VAL A 9 -8.25 19.22 -13.07
CA VAL A 9 -7.61 20.06 -12.03
C VAL A 9 -8.49 21.23 -11.61
N SER A 10 -9.19 21.83 -12.57
CA SER A 10 -10.07 22.98 -12.31
C SER A 10 -11.19 22.64 -11.32
N GLY A 11 -11.78 21.43 -11.42
CA GLY A 11 -12.80 20.95 -10.49
C GLY A 11 -12.24 20.69 -9.09
N VAL A 12 -11.02 20.14 -8.99
CA VAL A 12 -10.35 19.91 -7.69
C VAL A 12 -10.06 21.23 -6.98
N LEU A 13 -9.51 22.21 -7.69
CA LEU A 13 -9.21 23.53 -7.12
C LEU A 13 -10.49 24.28 -6.74
N GLN A 14 -11.54 24.19 -7.56
CA GLN A 14 -12.84 24.77 -7.24
C GLN A 14 -13.39 24.17 -5.95
N PHE A 15 -13.42 22.84 -5.82
CA PHE A 15 -13.88 22.14 -4.61
C PHE A 15 -13.19 22.65 -3.35
N VAL A 16 -11.85 22.70 -3.36
CA VAL A 16 -11.09 23.17 -2.19
C VAL A 16 -11.37 24.64 -1.89
N SER A 17 -11.51 25.49 -2.92
CA SER A 17 -11.79 26.91 -2.72
C SER A 17 -13.17 27.19 -2.10
N GLU A 18 -14.13 26.27 -2.28
CA GLU A 18 -15.48 26.34 -1.70
C GLU A 18 -15.52 25.72 -0.29
N CYS A 19 -14.54 24.90 0.08
CA CYS A 19 -14.43 24.34 1.43
C CYS A 19 -14.05 25.43 2.43
N ARG A 20 -14.91 25.65 3.42
CA ARG A 20 -14.64 26.59 4.51
C ARG A 20 -13.39 26.16 5.30
N ASP A 21 -12.59 27.12 5.75
CA ASP A 21 -11.38 26.89 6.56
C ASP A 21 -10.27 26.05 5.87
N SER A 22 -10.44 25.73 4.58
CA SER A 22 -9.36 25.16 3.77
C SER A 22 -8.28 26.20 3.49
N PHE A 23 -7.06 25.73 3.31
CA PHE A 23 -5.92 26.55 2.90
C PHE A 23 -5.14 25.85 1.81
N TRP A 24 -4.90 26.55 0.70
CA TRP A 24 -4.01 26.11 -0.37
C TRP A 24 -2.95 27.19 -0.62
N SER A 25 -1.67 26.82 -0.55
CA SER A 25 -0.58 27.78 -0.65
C SER A 25 -0.46 28.37 -2.06
N SER A 26 -0.49 29.71 -2.16
CA SER A 26 -0.17 30.46 -3.38
C SER A 26 1.29 30.34 -3.84
N GLU A 27 2.13 29.65 -3.05
CA GLU A 27 3.50 29.32 -3.41
C GLU A 27 3.60 28.02 -4.23
N CYS A 28 2.49 27.31 -4.37
CA CYS A 28 2.39 26.08 -5.16
C CYS A 28 1.46 26.28 -6.37
N GLU A 29 1.74 25.52 -7.42
CA GLU A 29 0.86 25.37 -8.58
C GLU A 29 0.81 23.92 -9.03
N ILE A 30 -0.27 23.55 -9.71
CA ILE A 30 -0.42 22.23 -10.31
C ILE A 30 0.03 22.32 -11.76
N ARG A 31 0.79 21.32 -12.23
CA ARG A 31 1.23 21.19 -13.64
C ARG A 31 1.21 19.72 -14.06
N GLU A 32 1.29 19.47 -15.36
CA GLU A 32 1.63 18.14 -15.85
C GLU A 32 2.97 17.68 -15.29
N SER A 33 3.01 16.41 -14.86
CA SER A 33 4.19 15.82 -14.26
C SER A 33 4.92 14.92 -15.25
N SER A 34 6.25 14.96 -15.20
CA SER A 34 7.11 14.07 -16.00
C SER A 34 6.96 12.58 -15.67
N VAL A 35 6.36 12.28 -14.51
CA VAL A 35 6.14 10.93 -14.01
C VAL A 35 4.70 10.46 -14.15
N GLY A 36 3.85 11.23 -14.84
CA GLY A 36 2.47 10.88 -15.20
C GLY A 36 1.43 11.78 -14.53
N GLY A 37 0.33 12.04 -15.23
CA GLY A 37 -0.76 12.89 -14.76
C GLY A 37 -0.30 14.30 -14.42
N VAL A 38 -0.76 14.80 -13.27
CA VAL A 38 -0.36 16.10 -12.72
C VAL A 38 0.46 15.94 -11.45
N GLY A 39 1.15 17.00 -11.06
CA GLY A 39 1.91 17.09 -9.82
C GLY A 39 1.87 18.51 -9.26
N VAL A 40 2.33 18.66 -8.02
CA VAL A 40 2.43 19.95 -7.33
C VAL A 40 3.84 20.50 -7.46
N PHE A 41 3.98 21.76 -7.88
CA PHE A 41 5.25 22.42 -8.14
C PHE A 41 5.40 23.71 -7.33
N ALA A 42 6.61 24.01 -6.90
CA ALA A 42 6.91 25.26 -6.21
C ALA A 42 7.01 26.43 -7.21
N CYS A 43 6.25 27.50 -6.99
CA CYS A 43 6.32 28.75 -7.78
C CYS A 43 7.52 29.62 -7.38
N ARG A 44 8.08 29.40 -6.19
CA ARG A 44 9.23 30.09 -5.60
C ARG A 44 10.03 29.16 -4.70
N ASP A 45 11.12 29.65 -4.11
CA ASP A 45 11.82 28.90 -3.06
C ASP A 45 10.94 28.87 -1.80
N ILE A 46 10.69 27.68 -1.25
CA ILE A 46 9.84 27.47 -0.07
C ILE A 46 10.70 26.81 1.01
N ALA A 47 10.66 27.35 2.24
CA ALA A 47 11.43 26.84 3.35
C ALA A 47 10.78 25.61 3.99
N LYS A 48 11.62 24.73 4.55
CA LYS A 48 11.19 23.65 5.44
C LYS A 48 10.23 24.17 6.53
N GLY A 49 9.20 23.38 6.84
CA GLY A 49 8.21 23.69 7.86
C GLY A 49 7.05 24.56 7.35
N SER A 50 7.06 24.96 6.08
CA SER A 50 5.94 25.68 5.48
C SER A 50 4.76 24.73 5.25
N THR A 51 3.58 25.08 5.75
CA THR A 51 2.33 24.40 5.44
C THR A 51 1.92 24.73 4.00
N LEU A 52 1.64 23.71 3.21
CA LEU A 52 1.24 23.82 1.80
C LEU A 52 -0.27 23.68 1.61
N LEU A 53 -0.90 22.83 2.43
CA LEU A 53 -2.32 22.52 2.36
C LEU A 53 -2.87 22.33 3.77
N LYS A 54 -4.07 22.86 4.03
CA LYS A 54 -4.94 22.44 5.14
C LYS A 54 -6.33 22.14 4.59
N VAL A 55 -6.91 21.02 4.98
CA VAL A 55 -8.28 20.63 4.58
C VAL A 55 -9.06 20.20 5.83
N PRO A 56 -10.27 20.71 6.06
CA PRO A 56 -11.11 20.19 7.14
C PRO A 56 -11.44 18.73 6.94
N LYS A 57 -11.44 17.94 8.02
CA LYS A 57 -11.86 16.54 8.00
C LYS A 57 -13.29 16.37 7.50
N SER A 58 -14.18 17.35 7.70
CA SER A 58 -15.52 17.35 7.11
C SER A 58 -15.54 17.43 5.58
N SER A 59 -14.45 17.91 4.96
CA SER A 59 -14.30 18.08 3.52
C SER A 59 -13.59 16.90 2.85
N VAL A 60 -12.92 16.02 3.61
CA VAL A 60 -12.34 14.79 3.03
C VAL A 60 -13.46 13.84 2.61
N PHE A 61 -13.23 13.06 1.56
CA PHE A 61 -14.21 12.06 1.15
C PHE A 61 -13.91 10.72 1.84
N SER A 62 -14.68 10.43 2.88
CA SER A 62 -14.64 9.18 3.66
C SER A 62 -16.00 8.49 3.62
N ALA A 63 -16.07 7.22 4.04
CA ALA A 63 -17.36 6.53 4.20
C ALA A 63 -18.28 7.29 5.18
N SER A 64 -17.71 7.77 6.29
CA SER A 64 -18.40 8.50 7.37
C SER A 64 -18.93 9.87 6.94
N ASN A 65 -18.30 10.51 5.95
CA ASN A 65 -18.79 11.79 5.41
C ASN A 65 -19.78 11.61 4.25
N SER A 66 -19.88 10.42 3.67
CA SER A 66 -20.69 10.20 2.46
C SER A 66 -22.19 10.38 2.69
N THR A 67 -22.92 10.62 1.60
CA THR A 67 -24.38 10.79 1.61
C THR A 67 -25.12 9.53 2.09
N ILE A 68 -24.47 8.36 2.03
CA ILE A 68 -25.02 7.08 2.50
C ILE A 68 -24.37 6.59 3.81
N ALA A 69 -23.66 7.45 4.54
CA ALA A 69 -22.92 7.07 5.74
C ALA A 69 -23.80 6.32 6.77
N ASN A 70 -25.03 6.77 7.00
CA ASN A 70 -25.96 6.11 7.91
C ASN A 70 -26.32 4.68 7.46
N LEU A 71 -26.50 4.47 6.16
CA LEU A 71 -26.80 3.14 5.62
C LEU A 71 -25.61 2.19 5.74
N LEU A 72 -24.38 2.71 5.60
CA LEU A 72 -23.17 1.92 5.80
C LEU A 72 -23.02 1.51 7.27
N VAL A 73 -23.29 2.43 8.20
CA VAL A 73 -23.26 2.16 9.65
C VAL A 73 -24.33 1.13 10.05
N ASP A 74 -25.56 1.28 9.55
CA ASP A 74 -26.67 0.36 9.89
C ASP A 74 -26.40 -1.09 9.43
N GLU A 75 -25.61 -1.26 8.37
CA GLU A 75 -25.22 -2.57 7.82
C GLU A 75 -23.83 -3.02 8.30
N GLU A 76 -23.20 -2.29 9.23
CA GLU A 76 -21.88 -2.57 9.79
C GLU A 76 -20.78 -2.70 8.69
N ILE A 77 -20.88 -1.90 7.64
CA ILE A 77 -19.91 -1.87 6.54
C ILE A 77 -18.88 -0.79 6.80
N ASP A 78 -17.61 -1.18 6.88
CA ASP A 78 -16.50 -0.29 7.20
C ASP A 78 -15.33 -0.38 6.20
N GLY A 79 -14.25 0.34 6.53
CA GLY A 79 -13.00 0.30 5.81
C GLY A 79 -13.09 0.71 4.34
N VAL A 80 -12.22 0.10 3.53
CA VAL A 80 -12.09 0.44 2.10
C VAL A 80 -13.31 -0.04 1.29
N LEU A 81 -14.02 -1.08 1.75
CA LEU A 81 -15.25 -1.53 1.12
C LEU A 81 -16.35 -0.47 1.23
N ALA A 82 -16.57 0.06 2.44
CA ALA A 82 -17.52 1.15 2.68
C ALA A 82 -17.20 2.37 1.81
N LEU A 83 -15.92 2.77 1.77
CA LEU A 83 -15.47 3.89 0.95
C LEU A 83 -15.70 3.66 -0.55
N ASN A 84 -15.48 2.43 -1.04
CA ASN A 84 -15.70 2.09 -2.44
C ASN A 84 -17.19 2.14 -2.81
N ILE A 85 -18.06 1.60 -1.96
CA ILE A 85 -19.52 1.66 -2.15
C ILE A 85 -19.99 3.12 -2.12
N ALA A 86 -19.55 3.90 -1.13
CA ALA A 86 -19.83 5.33 -1.04
C ALA A 86 -19.42 6.08 -2.31
N PHE A 87 -18.19 5.88 -2.77
CA PHE A 87 -17.69 6.52 -4.00
C PHE A 87 -18.57 6.21 -5.21
N ILE A 88 -18.98 4.94 -5.37
CA ILE A 88 -19.84 4.51 -6.48
C ILE A 88 -21.19 5.21 -6.39
N TYR A 89 -21.83 5.27 -5.22
CA TYR A 89 -23.10 5.98 -5.05
C TYR A 89 -22.98 7.48 -5.32
N GLU A 90 -21.94 8.12 -4.82
CA GLU A 90 -21.65 9.54 -5.01
C GLU A 90 -21.49 9.88 -6.48
N THR A 91 -20.68 9.11 -7.20
CA THR A 91 -20.38 9.37 -8.61
C THR A 91 -21.48 8.95 -9.58
N THR A 92 -22.39 8.06 -9.18
CA THR A 92 -23.47 7.56 -10.07
C THR A 92 -24.85 8.06 -9.70
N VAL A 93 -25.31 7.82 -8.46
CA VAL A 93 -26.68 8.08 -8.02
C VAL A 93 -26.86 9.54 -7.63
N PHE A 94 -25.93 10.09 -6.84
CA PHE A 94 -26.00 11.49 -6.42
C PHE A 94 -25.49 12.42 -7.53
N GLY A 95 -24.41 12.02 -8.22
CA GLY A 95 -23.87 12.73 -9.37
C GLY A 95 -23.70 14.22 -9.04
N GLU A 96 -24.14 15.11 -9.93
CA GLU A 96 -23.99 16.57 -9.75
C GLU A 96 -24.61 17.14 -8.45
N LYS A 97 -25.46 16.39 -7.73
CA LYS A 97 -26.00 16.82 -6.43
C LYS A 97 -25.02 16.61 -5.28
N SER A 98 -24.02 15.76 -5.48
CA SER A 98 -23.02 15.48 -4.46
C SER A 98 -21.98 16.58 -4.38
N HIS A 99 -21.69 17.00 -3.15
CA HIS A 99 -20.74 18.07 -2.86
C HIS A 99 -19.33 17.73 -3.36
N TRP A 100 -18.93 16.45 -3.31
CA TRP A 100 -17.58 16.01 -3.66
C TRP A 100 -17.35 15.81 -5.16
N ILE A 101 -18.38 15.87 -6.01
CA ILE A 101 -18.24 15.55 -7.43
C ILE A 101 -17.22 16.37 -8.21
N PRO A 102 -17.04 17.69 -7.98
CA PRO A 102 -15.97 18.42 -8.65
C PRO A 102 -14.58 17.83 -8.37
N TYR A 103 -14.39 17.17 -7.21
CA TYR A 103 -13.19 16.43 -6.86
C TYR A 103 -13.22 14.97 -7.35
N LEU A 104 -14.27 14.20 -7.05
CA LEU A 104 -14.32 12.75 -7.32
C LEU A 104 -14.23 12.41 -8.82
N LYS A 105 -14.68 13.30 -9.71
CA LYS A 105 -14.53 13.14 -11.17
C LYS A 105 -13.05 13.07 -11.61
N SER A 106 -12.13 13.62 -10.83
CA SER A 106 -10.69 13.54 -11.09
C SER A 106 -10.09 12.15 -10.85
N ILE A 107 -10.84 11.25 -10.20
CA ILE A 107 -10.44 9.88 -9.91
C ILE A 107 -10.90 8.98 -11.06
N ARG A 108 -9.95 8.59 -11.91
CA ARG A 108 -10.22 7.84 -13.13
C ARG A 108 -9.98 6.34 -12.93
N ILE A 109 -10.91 5.54 -13.45
CA ILE A 109 -10.80 4.07 -13.51
C ILE A 109 -10.44 3.55 -14.90
N TRP A 110 -10.23 4.45 -15.86
CA TRP A 110 -9.94 4.15 -17.27
C TRP A 110 -8.59 4.74 -17.68
N ASP A 111 -7.90 4.06 -18.59
CA ASP A 111 -6.73 4.61 -19.28
C ASP A 111 -7.13 5.44 -20.51
N ASP A 112 -6.14 6.05 -21.18
CA ASP A 112 -6.35 6.86 -22.39
C ASP A 112 -6.98 6.04 -23.55
N GLY A 113 -6.81 4.72 -23.52
CA GLY A 113 -7.41 3.76 -24.46
C GLY A 113 -8.82 3.32 -24.08
N ARG A 114 -9.42 3.93 -23.05
CA ARG A 114 -10.73 3.58 -22.46
C ARG A 114 -10.81 2.14 -21.95
N GLN A 115 -9.68 1.56 -21.56
CA GLN A 115 -9.63 0.27 -20.88
C GLN A 115 -9.66 0.49 -19.37
N LEU A 116 -10.28 -0.43 -18.63
CA LEU A 116 -10.27 -0.38 -17.17
C LEU A 116 -8.85 -0.55 -16.65
N VAL A 117 -8.44 0.33 -15.73
CA VAL A 117 -7.20 0.20 -15.00
C VAL A 117 -7.42 -0.77 -13.85
N LEU A 118 -7.00 -2.01 -14.06
CA LEU A 118 -7.16 -3.10 -13.10
C LEU A 118 -5.85 -3.39 -12.36
N PRO A 119 -5.91 -3.92 -11.12
CA PRO A 119 -4.74 -4.48 -10.47
C PRO A 119 -4.22 -5.70 -11.25
N PRO A 120 -2.92 -6.06 -11.12
CA PRO A 120 -2.33 -7.19 -11.85
C PRO A 120 -3.04 -8.52 -11.63
N SER A 121 -3.73 -8.69 -10.50
CA SER A 121 -4.55 -9.85 -10.15
C SER A 121 -5.77 -10.04 -11.06
N TYR A 122 -6.20 -9.01 -11.81
CA TYR A 122 -7.33 -9.07 -12.75
C TYR A 122 -6.92 -8.78 -14.20
N TRP A 123 -5.62 -8.68 -14.49
CA TRP A 123 -5.14 -8.60 -15.88
C TRP A 123 -5.44 -9.88 -16.66
N SER A 124 -5.42 -9.76 -18.00
CA SER A 124 -5.54 -10.90 -18.90
C SER A 124 -4.45 -11.94 -18.65
N ASP A 125 -4.77 -13.22 -18.90
CA ASP A 125 -3.82 -14.33 -18.74
C ASP A 125 -2.55 -14.15 -19.56
N GLU A 126 -2.66 -13.50 -20.73
CA GLU A 126 -1.52 -13.14 -21.56
C GLU A 126 -0.59 -12.14 -20.87
N SER A 127 -1.16 -11.06 -20.30
CA SER A 127 -0.40 -10.03 -19.58
C SER A 127 0.23 -10.57 -18.30
N LYS A 128 -0.47 -11.47 -17.58
CA LYS A 128 0.06 -12.12 -16.37
C LYS A 128 1.22 -13.08 -16.69
N ARG A 129 1.22 -13.70 -17.87
CA ARG A 129 2.17 -14.79 -18.22
C ARG A 129 3.63 -14.37 -18.08
N CYS A 130 3.97 -13.15 -18.49
CA CYS A 130 5.36 -12.65 -18.44
C CYS A 130 5.82 -12.35 -17.01
N LEU A 131 4.90 -12.04 -16.10
CA LEU A 131 5.18 -11.74 -14.69
C LEU A 131 5.20 -13.00 -13.80
N ARG A 132 4.83 -14.17 -14.32
CA ARG A 132 4.94 -15.43 -13.56
C ARG A 132 6.40 -15.67 -13.17
N GLY A 133 6.65 -15.94 -11.89
CA GLY A 133 7.98 -16.10 -11.33
C GLY A 133 8.71 -14.80 -10.98
N SER A 134 8.13 -13.63 -11.26
CA SER A 134 8.62 -12.34 -10.76
C SER A 134 8.43 -12.20 -9.24
N THR A 135 9.01 -11.18 -8.64
CA THR A 135 8.82 -10.83 -7.23
C THR A 135 7.37 -10.48 -6.95
N LEU A 136 6.66 -9.81 -7.88
CA LEU A 136 5.21 -9.58 -7.79
C LEU A 136 4.44 -10.90 -7.60
N ASP A 137 4.74 -11.92 -8.40
CA ASP A 137 4.10 -13.25 -8.33
C ASP A 137 4.57 -14.10 -7.14
N THR A 138 5.81 -13.95 -6.70
CA THR A 138 6.42 -14.90 -5.75
C THR A 138 6.52 -14.43 -4.32
N LEU A 139 6.50 -13.11 -4.09
CA LEU A 139 6.61 -12.52 -2.77
C LEU A 139 5.28 -11.91 -2.31
N HIS A 140 4.55 -11.30 -3.23
CA HIS A 140 3.34 -10.54 -2.91
C HIS A 140 2.06 -11.20 -3.40
N ASP A 141 2.16 -12.37 -4.06
CA ASP A 141 1.03 -13.07 -4.70
C ASP A 141 0.16 -12.17 -5.60
N GLY A 142 0.72 -11.07 -6.12
CA GLY A 142 -0.04 -9.98 -6.74
C GLY A 142 -0.67 -10.30 -8.10
N LEU A 143 -0.49 -11.51 -8.62
CA LEU A 143 -1.17 -12.01 -9.82
C LEU A 143 -2.41 -12.85 -9.50
N ARG A 144 -2.62 -13.19 -8.22
CA ARG A 144 -3.75 -14.00 -7.76
C ARG A 144 -4.88 -13.08 -7.34
N SER A 145 -6.10 -13.40 -7.78
CA SER A 145 -7.31 -12.73 -7.30
C SER A 145 -7.63 -13.14 -5.87
N GLU A 146 -8.16 -12.20 -5.11
CA GLU A 146 -8.55 -12.36 -3.71
C GLU A 146 -10.07 -12.63 -3.66
N PRO A 147 -10.51 -13.77 -3.09
CA PRO A 147 -11.94 -14.08 -2.95
C PRO A 147 -12.75 -12.99 -2.25
N GLU A 148 -12.13 -12.32 -1.28
CA GLU A 148 -12.72 -11.27 -0.45
C GLU A 148 -13.21 -10.09 -1.30
N VAL A 149 -12.55 -9.80 -2.43
CA VAL A 149 -12.97 -8.75 -3.36
C VAL A 149 -14.25 -9.12 -4.11
N GLN A 150 -14.42 -10.40 -4.46
CA GLN A 150 -15.65 -10.90 -5.07
C GLN A 150 -16.79 -10.89 -4.05
N GLU A 151 -16.53 -11.36 -2.82
CA GLU A 151 -17.50 -11.33 -1.72
C GLU A 151 -17.96 -9.90 -1.41
N GLY A 152 -17.04 -8.93 -1.40
CA GLY A 152 -17.38 -7.51 -1.22
C GLY A 152 -18.24 -6.94 -2.36
N PHE A 153 -18.05 -7.38 -3.61
CA PHE A 153 -18.91 -6.99 -4.72
C PHE A 153 -20.32 -7.57 -4.60
N GLU A 154 -20.42 -8.86 -4.26
CA GLU A 154 -21.71 -9.55 -4.06
C GLU A 154 -22.51 -8.88 -2.93
N LEU A 155 -21.83 -8.57 -1.81
CA LEU A 155 -22.41 -7.82 -0.71
C LEU A 155 -22.92 -6.44 -1.15
N ALA A 156 -22.13 -5.68 -1.91
CA ALA A 156 -22.52 -4.36 -2.41
C ALA A 156 -23.77 -4.42 -3.32
N VAL A 157 -23.88 -5.46 -4.16
CA VAL A 157 -25.05 -5.70 -5.01
C VAL A 157 -26.30 -5.99 -4.17
N ASP A 158 -26.16 -6.83 -3.15
CA ASP A 158 -27.28 -7.18 -2.27
C ASP A 158 -27.74 -6.00 -1.41
N LEU A 159 -26.80 -5.19 -0.90
CA LEU A 159 -27.09 -3.94 -0.21
C LEU A 159 -27.81 -2.94 -1.12
N ALA A 160 -27.35 -2.77 -2.36
CA ALA A 160 -28.00 -1.87 -3.30
C ALA A 160 -29.46 -2.28 -3.59
N ARG A 161 -29.73 -3.59 -3.70
CA ARG A 161 -31.10 -4.11 -3.84
C ARG A 161 -31.93 -3.89 -2.58
N LYS A 162 -31.36 -4.13 -1.40
CA LYS A 162 -32.01 -3.91 -0.11
C LYS A 162 -32.40 -2.44 0.05
N TRP A 163 -31.47 -1.51 -0.09
CA TRP A 163 -31.73 -0.07 0.05
C TRP A 163 -32.69 0.47 -1.00
N ASN A 164 -32.69 -0.10 -2.22
CA ASN A 164 -33.69 0.23 -3.22
C ASN A 164 -35.10 -0.19 -2.80
N GLN A 165 -35.26 -1.40 -2.25
CA GLN A 165 -36.55 -1.91 -1.80
C GLN A 165 -37.08 -1.21 -0.55
N GLU A 166 -36.21 -0.93 0.42
CA GLU A 166 -36.59 -0.35 1.72
C GLU A 166 -36.76 1.17 1.66
N PHE A 167 -35.86 1.87 0.96
CA PHE A 167 -35.77 3.33 0.99
C PHE A 167 -36.01 3.99 -0.38
N GLY A 168 -36.18 3.21 -1.45
CA GLY A 168 -36.31 3.75 -2.80
C GLY A 168 -35.00 4.34 -3.34
N LEU A 169 -33.86 4.07 -2.71
CA LEU A 169 -32.56 4.57 -3.16
C LEU A 169 -32.21 3.93 -4.51
N PRO A 170 -31.92 4.69 -5.59
CA PRO A 170 -31.59 4.11 -6.89
C PRO A 170 -30.37 3.19 -6.83
N ILE A 171 -30.40 2.11 -7.62
CA ILE A 171 -29.25 1.21 -7.77
C ILE A 171 -28.23 1.87 -8.72
N PRO A 172 -26.93 1.94 -8.36
CA PRO A 172 -25.87 2.42 -9.23
C PRO A 172 -25.80 1.68 -10.57
N GLU A 173 -26.23 2.38 -11.65
CA GLU A 173 -26.24 1.84 -13.01
C GLU A 173 -24.81 1.61 -13.53
N GLY A 174 -24.60 0.45 -14.17
CA GLY A 174 -23.29 0.03 -14.65
C GLY A 174 -22.36 -0.50 -13.56
N TYR A 175 -22.87 -0.74 -12.34
CA TYR A 175 -22.12 -1.30 -11.21
C TYR A 175 -22.93 -2.37 -10.46
N PHE A 176 -24.04 -1.99 -9.83
CA PHE A 176 -24.78 -2.88 -8.92
C PHE A 176 -26.12 -3.37 -9.48
N ASP A 177 -26.52 -2.85 -10.65
CA ASP A 177 -27.69 -3.24 -11.42
C ASP A 177 -27.51 -4.60 -12.13
N VAL A 178 -27.01 -5.60 -11.42
CA VAL A 178 -26.66 -6.92 -11.97
C VAL A 178 -27.90 -7.73 -12.33
N GLN A 179 -27.93 -8.24 -13.56
CA GLN A 179 -28.95 -9.18 -14.05
C GLN A 179 -28.43 -10.63 -13.98
N GLN A 180 -29.23 -11.56 -13.47
CA GLN A 180 -28.78 -12.94 -13.18
C GLN A 180 -28.34 -13.73 -14.42
N ASP A 181 -28.88 -13.42 -15.59
CA ASP A 181 -28.66 -14.21 -16.81
C ASP A 181 -27.56 -13.68 -17.72
N ASP A 182 -26.99 -12.51 -17.42
CA ASP A 182 -25.94 -11.88 -18.23
C ASP A 182 -24.58 -11.92 -17.51
N ARG A 183 -23.83 -12.99 -17.77
CA ARG A 183 -22.51 -13.22 -17.15
C ARG A 183 -21.46 -12.22 -17.63
N ASP A 184 -21.52 -11.79 -18.88
CA ASP A 184 -20.51 -10.88 -19.44
C ASP A 184 -20.72 -9.47 -18.89
N ASP A 185 -21.97 -9.02 -18.77
CA ASP A 185 -22.33 -7.78 -18.08
C ASP A 185 -21.96 -7.81 -16.59
N THR A 186 -22.26 -8.92 -15.90
CA THR A 186 -21.88 -9.11 -14.49
C THR A 186 -20.37 -9.00 -14.31
N LEU A 187 -19.58 -9.62 -15.19
CA LEU A 187 -18.12 -9.56 -15.15
C LEU A 187 -17.60 -8.12 -15.40
N LEU A 188 -18.21 -7.39 -16.33
CA LEU A 188 -17.85 -5.99 -16.58
C LEU A 188 -18.13 -5.10 -15.36
N LYS A 189 -19.30 -5.27 -14.73
CA LYS A 189 -19.70 -4.56 -13.51
C LYS A 189 -18.78 -4.87 -12.34
N PHE A 190 -18.42 -6.14 -12.16
CA PHE A 190 -17.40 -6.55 -11.20
C PHE A 190 -16.04 -5.90 -11.47
N HIS A 191 -15.56 -5.91 -12.72
CA HIS A 191 -14.30 -5.23 -13.06
C HIS A 191 -14.33 -3.72 -12.83
N ARG A 192 -15.48 -3.05 -13.04
CA ARG A 192 -15.63 -1.63 -12.68
C ARG A 192 -15.53 -1.41 -11.18
N PHE A 193 -16.16 -2.27 -10.38
CA PHE A 193 -16.03 -2.25 -8.92
C PHE A 193 -14.58 -2.41 -8.47
N VAL A 194 -13.85 -3.38 -9.06
CA VAL A 194 -12.42 -3.60 -8.80
C VAL A 194 -11.56 -2.40 -9.22
N ALA A 195 -11.79 -1.86 -10.42
CA ALA A 195 -11.04 -0.69 -10.91
C ALA A 195 -11.27 0.54 -10.04
N THR A 196 -12.48 0.71 -9.50
CA THR A 196 -12.83 1.79 -8.57
C THR A 196 -12.10 1.62 -7.24
N ALA A 197 -12.17 0.43 -6.63
CA ALA A 197 -11.45 0.14 -5.40
C ALA A 197 -9.94 0.38 -5.57
N TYR A 198 -9.39 -0.01 -6.71
CA TYR A 198 -7.99 0.16 -7.04
C TYR A 198 -7.58 1.63 -7.24
N ALA A 199 -8.40 2.41 -7.95
CA ALA A 199 -8.17 3.85 -8.13
C ALA A 199 -8.21 4.60 -6.80
N ILE A 200 -9.19 4.30 -5.93
CA ILE A 200 -9.31 4.87 -4.58
C ILE A 200 -8.11 4.48 -3.72
N SER A 201 -7.80 3.18 -3.64
CA SER A 201 -6.71 2.65 -2.80
C SER A 201 -5.36 3.27 -3.13
N SER A 202 -5.17 3.75 -4.36
CA SER A 202 -3.94 4.40 -4.78
C SER A 202 -3.75 5.84 -4.26
N ARG A 203 -4.77 6.41 -3.60
CA ARG A 203 -4.87 7.86 -3.27
C ARG A 203 -5.34 8.17 -1.85
N ILE A 204 -5.88 7.19 -1.15
CA ILE A 204 -6.40 7.38 0.21
C ILE A 204 -5.29 7.67 1.22
N PHE A 205 -5.63 8.45 2.23
CA PHE A 205 -4.84 8.70 3.43
C PHE A 205 -5.58 8.15 4.64
N GLU A 206 -4.83 7.69 5.63
CA GLU A 206 -5.37 7.42 6.96
C GLU A 206 -5.57 8.76 7.68
N ILE A 207 -6.81 9.03 8.09
CA ILE A 207 -7.22 10.33 8.64
C ILE A 207 -7.25 10.27 10.16
N ASP A 208 -8.12 9.45 10.73
CA ASP A 208 -8.32 9.27 12.16
C ASP A 208 -9.19 8.04 12.45
N ALA A 209 -9.45 7.76 13.73
CA ALA A 209 -10.23 6.60 14.16
C ALA A 209 -11.72 6.61 13.74
N TYR A 210 -12.26 7.75 13.28
CA TYR A 210 -13.66 7.88 12.86
C TYR A 210 -13.84 7.85 11.33
N HIS A 211 -13.00 8.58 10.61
CA HIS A 211 -13.02 8.66 9.15
C HIS A 211 -12.28 7.47 8.52
N GLY A 212 -11.33 6.86 9.24
CA GLY A 212 -10.50 5.77 8.74
C GLY A 212 -9.68 6.21 7.53
N ASN A 213 -9.93 5.57 6.38
CA ASN A 213 -9.30 5.94 5.11
C ASN A 213 -10.19 6.90 4.32
N ALA A 214 -9.59 7.97 3.78
CA ALA A 214 -10.32 8.96 2.99
C ALA A 214 -9.50 9.49 1.81
N LEU A 215 -10.20 9.97 0.79
CA LEU A 215 -9.62 10.76 -0.28
C LEU A 215 -9.50 12.22 0.19
N VAL A 216 -8.28 12.77 0.09
CA VAL A 216 -7.97 14.13 0.50
C VAL A 216 -7.67 14.98 -0.76
N PRO A 217 -8.54 15.94 -1.11
CA PRO A 217 -8.34 16.76 -2.30
C PRO A 217 -7.02 17.52 -2.26
N ILE A 218 -6.37 17.66 -3.42
CA ILE A 218 -5.02 18.24 -3.61
C ILE A 218 -3.90 17.39 -2.98
N ALA A 219 -4.09 16.83 -1.79
CA ALA A 219 -3.12 15.97 -1.14
C ALA A 219 -2.75 14.73 -1.99
N ASP A 220 -3.73 14.16 -2.67
CA ASP A 220 -3.55 13.03 -3.59
C ASP A 220 -2.86 13.40 -4.92
N LEU A 221 -2.61 14.69 -5.17
CA LEU A 221 -1.84 15.18 -6.33
C LEU A 221 -0.33 15.25 -6.06
N PHE A 222 0.11 15.12 -4.81
CA PHE A 222 1.53 15.00 -4.48
C PHE A 222 2.03 13.62 -4.87
N ASN A 223 2.85 13.59 -5.93
CA ASN A 223 3.39 12.37 -6.50
C ASN A 223 4.38 11.65 -5.56
N HIS A 224 4.65 10.38 -5.83
CA HIS A 224 5.52 9.56 -4.99
C HIS A 224 7.01 9.69 -5.35
N SER A 225 7.86 9.89 -4.34
CA SER A 225 9.32 9.72 -4.42
C SER A 225 9.76 8.45 -3.67
N THR A 226 10.60 7.64 -4.34
CA THR A 226 11.17 6.41 -3.79
C THR A 226 12.38 6.65 -2.87
N THR A 227 12.87 7.88 -2.77
CA THR A 227 14.13 8.17 -2.06
C THR A 227 13.90 9.01 -0.82
N VAL A 228 13.28 10.17 -0.99
CA VAL A 228 13.00 11.06 0.14
C VAL A 228 11.76 11.90 -0.16
N PRO A 229 10.77 11.95 0.74
CA PRO A 229 9.62 12.85 0.61
C PRO A 229 10.02 14.31 0.82
N ASP A 230 9.37 15.21 0.10
CA ASP A 230 9.43 16.65 0.35
C ASP A 230 8.39 17.06 1.40
N VAL A 231 7.30 16.31 1.55
CA VAL A 231 6.17 16.65 2.43
C VAL A 231 5.83 15.56 3.44
N HIS A 232 5.21 16.00 4.53
CA HIS A 232 4.58 15.18 5.56
C HIS A 232 3.09 15.46 5.60
N PHE A 233 2.27 14.40 5.67
CA PHE A 233 0.84 14.47 5.94
C PHE A 233 0.60 14.27 7.44
N SER A 234 -0.18 15.15 8.07
CA SER A 234 -0.51 15.08 9.48
C SER A 234 -2.00 15.30 9.74
N SER A 235 -2.54 14.54 10.69
CA SER A 235 -3.93 14.60 11.16
C SER A 235 -3.98 14.15 12.62
N LEU A 236 -4.86 14.72 13.44
CA LEU A 236 -5.09 14.20 14.79
C LEU A 236 -5.86 12.87 14.70
N TYR A 237 -5.19 11.76 15.01
CA TYR A 237 -5.78 10.43 14.89
C TYR A 237 -6.73 10.06 16.03
N GLU A 238 -6.38 10.46 17.26
CA GLU A 238 -7.05 10.08 18.50
C GLU A 238 -8.35 10.88 18.69
N VAL A 239 -9.42 10.39 18.06
CA VAL A 239 -10.78 10.92 18.16
C VAL A 239 -11.75 9.79 18.48
N CYS A 240 -12.95 10.13 18.94
CA CYS A 240 -13.98 9.12 19.18
C CYS A 240 -14.36 8.37 17.87
N PRO A 241 -14.24 7.03 17.81
CA PRO A 241 -14.58 6.24 16.62
C PRO A 241 -16.05 6.32 16.18
N LEU A 242 -16.95 6.82 17.02
CA LEU A 242 -18.39 6.91 16.72
C LEU A 242 -18.84 8.29 16.26
N CYS A 243 -18.12 9.36 16.60
CA CYS A 243 -18.56 10.73 16.29
C CYS A 243 -17.46 11.67 15.82
N GLY A 244 -16.20 11.22 15.77
CA GLY A 244 -15.06 12.02 15.31
C GLY A 244 -14.66 13.17 16.22
N GLN A 245 -15.35 13.35 17.35
CA GLN A 245 -15.02 14.41 18.31
C GLN A 245 -13.68 14.09 19.00
N PRO A 246 -12.72 15.03 19.04
CA PRO A 246 -11.53 14.90 19.86
C PRO A 246 -11.85 15.03 21.34
N GLY A 247 -11.03 14.40 22.19
CA GLY A 247 -11.21 14.46 23.64
C GLY A 247 -12.44 13.70 24.15
N MET A 248 -12.90 14.03 25.37
CA MET A 248 -13.98 13.30 26.04
C MET A 248 -15.36 13.67 25.50
N CYS A 249 -15.89 12.82 24.62
CA CYS A 249 -17.28 12.91 24.16
C CYS A 249 -18.21 12.00 24.98
N LYS A 250 -19.53 12.14 24.79
CA LYS A 250 -20.53 11.34 25.50
C LYS A 250 -20.38 9.82 25.25
N HIS A 251 -19.90 9.42 24.09
CA HIS A 251 -19.68 8.01 23.76
C HIS A 251 -18.52 7.42 24.56
N LEU A 252 -17.39 8.11 24.63
CA LEU A 252 -16.23 7.66 25.42
C LEU A 252 -16.54 7.64 26.92
N VAL A 253 -17.34 8.61 27.41
CA VAL A 253 -17.83 8.59 28.79
C VAL A 253 -18.70 7.35 29.05
N ALA A 254 -19.59 7.02 28.12
CA ALA A 254 -20.45 5.84 28.24
C ALA A 254 -19.64 4.53 28.20
N GLU A 255 -18.65 4.45 27.30
CA GLU A 255 -17.73 3.31 27.18
C GLU A 255 -16.93 3.12 28.48
N ALA A 256 -16.28 4.17 28.98
CA ALA A 256 -15.54 4.14 30.25
C ALA A 256 -16.43 3.74 31.44
N ALA A 257 -17.69 4.19 31.47
CA ALA A 257 -18.65 3.80 32.49
C ALA A 257 -19.06 2.32 32.41
N LEU A 258 -19.11 1.73 31.21
CA LEU A 258 -19.37 0.30 31.01
C LEU A 258 -18.15 -0.55 31.37
N GLU A 259 -16.94 -0.08 31.04
CA GLU A 259 -15.69 -0.73 31.42
C GLU A 259 -15.50 -0.76 32.94
N ALA A 260 -15.77 0.36 33.62
CA ALA A 260 -15.73 0.45 35.08
C ALA A 260 -16.74 -0.49 35.78
N GLN A 261 -17.84 -0.83 35.11
CA GLN A 261 -18.82 -1.81 35.63
C GLN A 261 -18.37 -3.26 35.43
N ASN A 262 -17.46 -3.52 34.49
CA ASN A 262 -16.97 -4.86 34.13
C ASN A 262 -15.55 -5.17 34.67
N GLY A 263 -14.87 -4.21 35.30
CA GLY A 263 -13.52 -4.36 35.87
C GLY A 263 -13.49 -4.93 37.31
N ASP A 264 -12.43 -5.68 37.62
CA ASP A 264 -12.05 -6.12 38.98
C ASP A 264 -11.71 -4.88 39.85
N PRO A 265 -12.11 -4.78 41.13
CA PRO A 265 -12.07 -3.52 41.90
C PRO A 265 -10.67 -3.17 42.44
N GLY A 266 -9.66 -3.18 41.57
CA GLY A 266 -8.24 -3.01 41.92
C GLY A 266 -7.48 -1.92 41.17
N ASP A 267 -8.09 -1.19 40.24
CA ASP A 267 -7.42 -0.12 39.51
C ASP A 267 -8.09 1.23 39.80
N GLU A 268 -7.56 1.97 40.77
CA GLU A 268 -7.93 3.36 41.02
C GLU A 268 -7.35 4.23 39.90
N SER A 269 -8.06 4.35 38.77
CA SER A 269 -7.77 5.38 37.79
C SER A 269 -8.35 6.71 38.25
N SER A 270 -7.49 7.72 38.16
CA SER A 270 -7.69 9.08 38.60
C SER A 270 -8.96 9.70 38.01
N ASN A 271 -9.76 10.26 38.91
CA ASN A 271 -10.89 11.13 38.62
C ASN A 271 -10.36 12.44 38.00
N GLU A 272 -10.07 12.44 36.70
CA GLU A 272 -9.76 13.66 35.97
C GLU A 272 -11.07 14.39 35.67
N SER A 273 -11.15 15.59 36.24
CA SER A 273 -12.19 16.57 36.05
C SER A 273 -12.51 16.75 34.57
N SER A 274 -13.81 16.87 34.28
CA SER A 274 -14.35 17.33 33.00
C SER A 274 -13.89 18.76 32.72
N ASP A 275 -12.65 18.92 32.24
CA ASP A 275 -12.30 20.10 31.49
C ASP A 275 -13.01 19.96 30.13
N GLU A 276 -13.87 20.95 29.84
CA GLU A 276 -14.37 21.16 28.48
C GLU A 276 -13.14 21.20 27.58
N SER A 277 -12.90 20.13 26.81
CA SER A 277 -11.79 20.09 25.88
C SER A 277 -11.99 21.23 24.91
N ASP A 278 -11.15 22.26 25.02
CA ASP A 278 -11.04 23.35 24.05
C ASP A 278 -10.48 22.72 22.77
N THR A 279 -11.34 22.03 22.02
CA THR A 279 -11.00 21.40 20.75
C THR A 279 -10.51 22.50 19.84
N SER A 280 -9.22 22.46 19.56
CA SER A 280 -8.62 23.48 18.73
C SER A 280 -9.13 23.28 17.31
N LYS A 281 -9.34 24.37 16.57
CA LYS A 281 -9.68 24.27 15.15
C LYS A 281 -8.61 23.52 14.34
N GLU A 282 -7.39 23.36 14.87
CA GLU A 282 -6.32 22.60 14.22
C GLU A 282 -6.56 21.08 14.29
N ASP A 283 -7.28 20.60 15.31
CA ASP A 283 -7.58 19.17 15.51
C ASP A 283 -8.61 18.62 14.50
N GLU A 284 -9.34 19.53 13.86
CA GLU A 284 -10.34 19.23 12.82
C GLU A 284 -9.77 19.29 11.39
N LEU A 285 -8.47 19.58 11.23
CA LEU A 285 -7.82 19.72 9.93
C LEU A 285 -6.88 18.54 9.63
N VAL A 286 -6.65 18.32 8.34
CA VAL A 286 -5.53 17.55 7.82
C VAL A 286 -4.57 18.49 7.10
N ASP A 287 -3.28 18.33 7.36
CA ASP A 287 -2.25 19.27 6.94
C ASP A 287 -1.18 18.58 6.08
N ILE A 288 -0.67 19.29 5.07
CA ILE A 288 0.56 18.93 4.36
C ILE A 288 1.62 19.99 4.62
N THR A 289 2.76 19.57 5.16
CA THR A 289 3.87 20.46 5.53
C THR A 289 5.18 20.01 4.88
N LEU A 290 6.01 20.96 4.44
CA LEU A 290 7.33 20.64 3.88
C LEU A 290 8.30 20.12 4.95
N GLU A 291 8.94 18.99 4.68
CA GLU A 291 10.02 18.43 5.50
C GLU A 291 11.41 18.98 5.16
N ARG A 292 11.55 19.64 4.01
CA ARG A 292 12.80 20.21 3.50
C ARG A 292 12.57 21.47 2.66
N ASP A 293 13.65 22.21 2.40
CA ASP A 293 13.60 23.35 1.48
C ASP A 293 13.40 22.86 0.04
N VAL A 294 12.51 23.54 -0.69
CA VAL A 294 12.23 23.26 -2.11
C VAL A 294 12.55 24.50 -2.94
N LYS A 295 13.18 24.30 -4.09
CA LYS A 295 13.53 25.39 -5.02
C LYS A 295 12.41 25.68 -6.00
N LYS A 296 12.34 26.94 -6.44
CA LYS A 296 11.43 27.37 -7.51
C LYS A 296 11.51 26.42 -8.70
N GLY A 297 10.34 25.96 -9.15
CA GLY A 297 10.16 25.10 -10.32
C GLY A 297 10.31 23.60 -10.04
N GLN A 298 10.69 23.20 -8.83
CA GLN A 298 10.74 21.79 -8.46
C GLN A 298 9.35 21.23 -8.20
N GLU A 299 9.12 19.98 -8.62
CA GLU A 299 7.97 19.19 -8.20
C GLU A 299 8.17 18.76 -6.73
N ILE A 300 7.09 18.78 -5.96
CA ILE A 300 7.03 18.44 -4.55
C ILE A 300 6.43 17.05 -4.42
N PHE A 301 7.18 16.12 -3.84
CA PHE A 301 6.79 14.72 -3.74
C PHE A 301 6.40 14.32 -2.32
N ASN A 302 5.34 13.51 -2.21
CA ASN A 302 5.06 12.70 -1.04
C ASN A 302 5.86 11.37 -1.09
N SER A 303 5.84 10.58 -0.02
CA SER A 303 6.34 9.21 -0.01
C SER A 303 5.27 8.23 0.46
N TYR A 304 5.20 7.09 -0.22
CA TYR A 304 4.36 5.95 0.13
C TYR A 304 5.19 4.89 0.88
N GLY A 305 6.38 5.27 1.33
CA GLY A 305 7.38 4.41 1.95
C GLY A 305 8.40 3.82 0.96
N GLU A 306 9.29 2.99 1.51
CA GLU A 306 10.37 2.30 0.80
C GLU A 306 9.83 1.05 0.08
N LEU A 307 9.00 1.24 -0.95
CA LEU A 307 8.30 0.17 -1.64
C LEU A 307 8.99 -0.27 -2.94
N SER A 308 9.03 -1.58 -3.18
CA SER A 308 9.46 -2.16 -4.46
C SER A 308 8.42 -1.88 -5.56
N ASN A 309 8.83 -1.92 -6.83
CA ASN A 309 7.93 -1.82 -7.97
C ASN A 309 6.86 -2.92 -7.99
N ALA A 310 7.12 -4.08 -7.38
CA ALA A 310 6.11 -5.10 -7.23
C ALA A 310 4.97 -4.63 -6.30
N LEU A 311 5.29 -4.00 -5.17
CA LEU A 311 4.28 -3.42 -4.28
C LEU A 311 3.64 -2.15 -4.86
N LEU A 312 4.44 -1.28 -5.48
CA LEU A 312 3.94 -0.06 -6.12
C LEU A 312 2.92 -0.39 -7.20
N LEU A 313 3.22 -1.40 -8.03
CA LEU A 313 2.28 -1.85 -9.04
C LEU A 313 1.07 -2.54 -8.40
N ALA A 314 1.24 -3.41 -7.41
CA ALA A 314 0.11 -4.14 -6.83
C ALA A 314 -0.90 -3.23 -6.10
N ARG A 315 -0.43 -2.13 -5.50
CA ARG A 315 -1.26 -1.25 -4.65
C ARG A 315 -1.65 0.06 -5.32
N TYR A 316 -0.81 0.60 -6.19
CA TYR A 316 -0.96 1.97 -6.71
C TYR A 316 -0.96 2.07 -8.24
N GLY A 317 -0.78 0.97 -8.97
CA GLY A 317 -0.89 0.97 -10.44
C GLY A 317 0.26 1.57 -11.21
N PHE A 318 1.38 1.90 -10.57
CA PHE A 318 2.55 2.46 -11.25
C PHE A 318 3.86 1.78 -10.85
N THR A 319 4.90 2.04 -11.64
CA THR A 319 6.27 1.60 -11.37
C THR A 319 7.25 2.74 -11.61
N VAL A 320 8.39 2.70 -10.93
CA VAL A 320 9.44 3.71 -11.00
C VAL A 320 10.70 3.09 -11.59
N THR A 321 11.27 3.75 -12.60
CA THR A 321 12.53 3.30 -13.19
C THR A 321 13.68 3.47 -12.20
N ASN A 322 14.61 2.51 -12.18
CA ASN A 322 15.76 2.52 -11.25
C ASN A 322 15.39 2.60 -9.75
N ASN A 323 14.27 2.00 -9.35
CA ASN A 323 13.83 2.00 -7.95
C ASN A 323 14.89 1.33 -7.04
N PRO A 324 15.46 2.04 -6.04
CA PRO A 324 16.48 1.49 -5.15
C PRO A 324 15.95 0.41 -4.20
N HIS A 325 14.64 0.31 -4.03
CA HIS A 325 13.96 -0.66 -3.17
C HIS A 325 13.51 -1.91 -3.91
N ASP A 326 13.78 -2.00 -5.21
CA ASP A 326 13.52 -3.23 -5.95
C ASP A 326 14.40 -4.38 -5.46
N VAL A 327 13.78 -5.56 -5.44
CA VAL A 327 14.41 -6.80 -5.03
C VAL A 327 14.05 -7.91 -6.01
N VAL A 328 14.90 -8.95 -6.04
CA VAL A 328 14.58 -10.21 -6.69
C VAL A 328 14.38 -11.28 -5.63
N HIS A 329 13.13 -11.66 -5.39
CA HIS A 329 12.79 -12.71 -4.43
C HIS A 329 13.16 -14.11 -4.96
N LEU A 330 13.70 -14.95 -4.05
CA LEU A 330 14.24 -16.29 -4.35
C LEU A 330 13.57 -17.42 -3.55
N GLY A 331 12.51 -17.17 -2.80
CA GLY A 331 11.86 -18.16 -1.93
C GLY A 331 11.38 -19.42 -2.66
N LYS A 332 10.79 -19.28 -3.86
CA LYS A 332 10.36 -20.45 -4.69
C LYS A 332 11.56 -21.31 -5.08
N GLN A 333 12.68 -20.71 -5.50
CA GLN A 333 13.92 -21.43 -5.85
C GLN A 333 14.54 -22.08 -4.61
N LEU A 334 14.53 -21.40 -3.47
CA LEU A 334 15.07 -21.91 -2.21
C LEU A 334 14.32 -23.17 -1.76
N THR A 335 13.01 -23.23 -1.96
CA THR A 335 12.18 -24.40 -1.60
C THR A 335 12.63 -25.70 -2.25
N ARG A 336 13.13 -25.64 -3.49
CA ARG A 336 13.71 -26.81 -4.17
C ARG A 336 15.03 -27.24 -3.52
N LEU A 337 15.88 -26.26 -3.18
CA LEU A 337 17.16 -26.53 -2.54
C LEU A 337 16.97 -27.17 -1.15
N MET A 338 16.05 -26.66 -0.33
CA MET A 338 15.80 -27.15 1.03
C MET A 338 15.39 -28.62 1.09
N LYS A 339 14.71 -29.12 0.05
CA LYS A 339 14.22 -30.50 -0.05
C LYS A 339 15.26 -31.48 -0.64
N SER A 340 16.38 -30.99 -1.16
CA SER A 340 17.35 -31.82 -1.90
C SER A 340 18.21 -32.75 -1.03
N ASN A 341 18.27 -32.53 0.29
CA ASN A 341 19.13 -33.29 1.20
C ASN A 341 18.51 -33.36 2.60
N LYS A 342 18.55 -34.54 3.25
CA LYS A 342 18.07 -34.75 4.63
C LYS A 342 18.65 -33.73 5.61
N ARG A 343 19.94 -33.39 5.50
CA ARG A 343 20.62 -32.39 6.33
C ARG A 343 19.98 -31.00 6.19
N TYR A 344 19.64 -30.60 4.97
CA TYR A 344 19.00 -29.32 4.70
C TYR A 344 17.58 -29.27 5.25
N ILE A 345 16.83 -30.38 5.17
CA ILE A 345 15.48 -30.47 5.72
C ILE A 345 15.50 -30.19 7.23
N THR A 346 16.37 -30.87 7.99
CA THR A 346 16.46 -30.68 9.45
C THR A 346 16.86 -29.25 9.82
N ARG A 347 17.83 -28.67 9.13
CA ARG A 347 18.30 -27.29 9.39
C ARG A 347 17.26 -26.23 9.03
N THR A 348 16.54 -26.45 7.92
CA THR A 348 15.42 -25.60 7.50
C THR A 348 14.31 -25.61 8.54
N GLN A 349 13.96 -26.79 9.09
CA GLN A 349 12.93 -26.90 10.11
C GLN A 349 13.30 -26.12 11.38
N TRP A 350 14.57 -26.20 11.81
CA TRP A 350 15.04 -25.41 12.93
C TRP A 350 15.03 -23.90 12.63
N TRP A 351 15.50 -23.49 11.45
CA TRP A 351 15.46 -22.08 11.03
C TRP A 351 14.04 -21.51 11.10
N ARG A 352 13.08 -22.24 10.51
CA ARG A 352 11.67 -21.86 10.52
C ARG A 352 11.07 -21.76 11.92
N ARG A 353 11.43 -22.67 12.83
CA ARG A 353 10.83 -22.75 14.18
C ARG A 353 11.45 -21.79 15.19
N ALA A 354 12.75 -21.58 15.12
CA ALA A 354 13.48 -20.81 16.12
C ALA A 354 14.64 -20.00 15.52
N GLY A 355 15.39 -20.58 14.58
CA GLY A 355 16.65 -20.00 14.10
C GLY A 355 16.53 -18.61 13.50
N PHE A 356 15.47 -18.35 12.70
CA PHE A 356 15.24 -17.02 12.13
C PHE A 356 14.98 -15.98 13.21
N LYS A 357 14.06 -16.23 14.15
CA LYS A 357 13.77 -15.29 15.24
C LYS A 357 15.01 -14.99 16.08
N LEU A 358 15.81 -16.01 16.37
CA LEU A 358 17.08 -15.85 17.10
C LEU A 358 18.08 -15.01 16.32
N TYR A 359 18.21 -15.28 15.02
CA TYR A 359 19.08 -14.52 14.13
C TYR A 359 18.65 -13.06 14.02
N SER A 360 17.37 -12.79 13.74
CA SER A 360 16.84 -11.43 13.61
C SER A 360 17.06 -10.62 14.88
N ARG A 361 16.79 -11.20 16.07
CA ARG A 361 17.10 -10.54 17.35
C ARG A 361 18.60 -10.27 17.56
N ALA A 362 19.47 -11.14 17.03
CA ALA A 362 20.91 -10.96 17.15
C ALA A 362 21.46 -9.86 16.21
N THR A 363 20.79 -9.65 15.07
CA THR A 363 21.15 -8.65 14.04
C THR A 363 20.32 -7.37 14.09
N ASP A 364 19.47 -7.25 15.10
CA ASP A 364 18.55 -6.12 15.32
C ASP A 364 17.58 -5.92 14.14
N ASP A 365 17.20 -7.02 13.48
CA ASP A 365 16.15 -7.10 12.46
C ASP A 365 14.81 -7.53 13.08
N ASP A 366 13.69 -7.24 12.42
CA ASP A 366 12.35 -7.69 12.84
C ASP A 366 12.26 -9.24 12.93
N PRO A 367 11.96 -9.82 14.11
CA PRO A 367 11.84 -11.26 14.31
C PRO A 367 10.48 -11.85 13.93
N ASP A 368 9.45 -11.03 13.73
CA ASP A 368 8.09 -11.49 13.49
C ASP A 368 7.71 -11.46 11.99
N LYS A 369 8.51 -10.79 11.16
CA LYS A 369 8.38 -10.90 9.69
C LYS A 369 8.48 -12.35 9.20
N PRO A 370 7.71 -12.76 8.17
CA PRO A 370 7.88 -14.06 7.55
C PRO A 370 9.30 -14.24 6.99
N TRP A 371 10.04 -15.24 7.47
CA TRP A 371 11.46 -15.39 7.11
C TRP A 371 11.71 -15.55 5.60
N LEU A 372 10.76 -16.12 4.85
CA LEU A 372 10.86 -16.25 3.39
C LEU A 372 10.81 -14.90 2.69
N ALA A 373 10.11 -13.91 3.25
CA ALA A 373 10.04 -12.57 2.67
C ALA A 373 11.41 -11.88 2.63
N ASP A 374 12.32 -12.29 3.53
CA ASP A 374 13.69 -11.78 3.60
C ASP A 374 14.70 -12.61 2.78
N ILE A 375 14.24 -13.43 1.83
CA ILE A 375 15.08 -14.25 0.95
C ILE A 375 15.12 -13.61 -0.44
N PHE A 376 15.96 -12.59 -0.60
CA PHE A 376 16.04 -11.81 -1.85
C PHE A 376 17.45 -11.32 -2.18
N ILE A 377 17.58 -10.78 -3.40
CA ILE A 377 18.71 -9.97 -3.86
C ILE A 377 18.26 -8.52 -3.98
N ASP A 378 18.99 -7.58 -3.37
CA ASP A 378 18.65 -6.16 -3.38
C ASP A 378 18.93 -5.50 -4.74
N SER A 379 18.50 -4.23 -4.87
CA SER A 379 18.71 -3.43 -6.08
C SER A 379 20.17 -3.33 -6.50
N GLN A 380 21.13 -3.47 -5.58
CA GLN A 380 22.57 -3.42 -5.83
C GLN A 380 23.19 -4.80 -6.16
N GLY A 381 22.38 -5.84 -6.29
CA GLY A 381 22.83 -7.20 -6.56
C GLY A 381 23.46 -7.89 -5.35
N ARG A 382 23.18 -7.43 -4.12
CA ARG A 382 23.65 -8.04 -2.88
C ARG A 382 22.57 -8.97 -2.32
N PRO A 383 22.92 -10.17 -1.86
CA PRO A 383 21.98 -11.01 -1.12
C PRO A 383 21.59 -10.36 0.20
N SER A 384 20.35 -10.54 0.64
CA SER A 384 19.94 -10.15 1.98
C SER A 384 20.80 -10.87 3.04
N ARG A 385 20.84 -10.29 4.25
CA ARG A 385 21.55 -10.88 5.39
C ARG A 385 20.96 -12.25 5.74
N SER A 386 19.63 -12.36 5.77
CA SER A 386 18.91 -13.61 6.04
C SER A 386 19.14 -14.68 4.99
N LEU A 387 19.17 -14.33 3.69
CA LEU A 387 19.55 -15.28 2.64
C LEU A 387 20.97 -15.80 2.84
N SER A 388 21.90 -14.92 3.16
CA SER A 388 23.30 -15.29 3.38
C SER A 388 23.46 -16.20 4.59
N ALA A 389 22.85 -15.83 5.72
CA ALA A 389 22.82 -16.61 6.95
C ALA A 389 22.21 -17.99 6.75
N PHE A 390 21.08 -18.06 6.04
CA PHE A 390 20.41 -19.32 5.77
C PHE A 390 21.24 -20.25 4.87
N LEU A 391 21.84 -19.72 3.79
CA LEU A 391 22.70 -20.54 2.93
C LEU A 391 23.94 -21.05 3.68
N ASN A 392 24.52 -20.23 4.57
CA ASN A 392 25.62 -20.66 5.42
C ASN A 392 25.19 -21.71 6.45
N LEU A 393 23.99 -21.59 7.01
CA LEU A 393 23.40 -22.62 7.87
C LEU A 393 23.32 -23.97 7.14
N LEU A 394 22.90 -23.99 5.87
CA LEU A 394 22.81 -25.24 5.10
C LEU A 394 24.17 -25.94 4.98
N GLU A 395 25.25 -25.19 4.84
CA GLU A 395 26.61 -25.73 4.64
C GLU A 395 27.41 -25.98 5.94
N MET A 396 27.07 -25.26 7.02
CA MET A 396 27.77 -25.26 8.32
C MET A 396 28.19 -26.63 8.81
N GLN A 397 29.46 -26.86 9.16
CA GLN A 397 29.92 -28.20 9.59
C GLN A 397 29.08 -28.79 10.72
N GLU A 398 28.99 -30.12 10.80
CA GLU A 398 28.06 -30.78 11.73
C GLU A 398 28.36 -30.47 13.21
N SER A 399 29.63 -30.31 13.59
CA SER A 399 30.05 -29.87 14.92
C SER A 399 29.56 -28.46 15.25
N GLN A 400 29.72 -27.51 14.32
CA GLN A 400 29.27 -26.13 14.46
C GLN A 400 27.74 -26.06 14.53
N TRP A 401 27.05 -26.84 13.69
CA TRP A 401 25.60 -26.95 13.70
C TRP A 401 25.07 -27.51 15.03
N LEU A 402 25.73 -28.53 15.58
CA LEU A 402 25.35 -29.12 16.86
C LEU A 402 25.46 -28.09 17.99
N GLN A 403 26.51 -27.27 18.01
CA GLN A 403 26.67 -26.18 18.97
C GLN A 403 25.62 -25.08 18.77
N LEU A 404 25.39 -24.65 17.53
CA LEU A 404 24.44 -23.58 17.23
C LEU A 404 23.00 -23.96 17.62
N ARG A 405 22.58 -25.21 17.35
CA ARG A 405 21.19 -25.62 17.60
C ARG A 405 20.88 -25.82 19.09
N THR A 406 21.89 -26.03 19.94
CA THR A 406 21.72 -26.29 21.37
C THR A 406 21.87 -25.03 22.22
N ALA A 407 22.89 -24.22 21.95
CA ALA A 407 23.20 -23.02 22.72
C ALA A 407 23.75 -21.91 21.81
N PRO A 408 22.90 -21.28 20.98
CA PRO A 408 23.34 -20.25 20.05
C PRO A 408 23.78 -18.99 20.79
N THR A 409 25.00 -18.52 20.53
CA THR A 409 25.47 -17.21 21.02
C THR A 409 25.16 -16.10 20.02
N ARG A 410 24.94 -14.87 20.51
CA ARG A 410 24.72 -13.69 19.64
C ARG A 410 25.83 -13.51 18.61
N GLN A 411 27.09 -13.69 19.01
CA GLN A 411 28.24 -13.56 18.12
C GLN A 411 28.28 -14.62 17.02
N GLN A 412 27.86 -15.86 17.30
CA GLN A 412 27.75 -16.90 16.27
C GLN A 412 26.66 -16.58 15.25
N LEU A 413 25.50 -16.14 15.72
CA LEU A 413 24.37 -15.76 14.87
C LEU A 413 24.74 -14.60 13.94
N GLN A 414 25.36 -13.53 14.46
CA GLN A 414 25.81 -12.39 13.66
C GLN A 414 26.79 -12.79 12.55
N LYS A 415 27.71 -13.72 12.83
CA LYS A 415 28.69 -14.22 11.85
C LYS A 415 28.11 -15.13 10.77
N MET A 416 26.85 -15.58 10.92
CA MET A 416 26.21 -16.43 9.89
C MET A 416 26.09 -15.69 8.55
N GLY A 417 26.02 -14.36 8.53
CA GLY A 417 25.94 -13.56 7.30
C GLY A 417 27.22 -13.51 6.46
N ASP A 418 28.39 -13.87 7.03
CA ASP A 418 29.70 -13.51 6.45
C ASP A 418 30.35 -14.60 5.57
N LEU A 419 29.82 -15.83 5.57
CA LEU A 419 30.47 -17.02 4.99
C LEU A 419 30.09 -17.30 3.52
N GLY A 420 30.89 -18.17 2.87
CA GLY A 420 30.96 -18.43 1.43
C GLY A 420 29.75 -19.11 0.78
N ILE A 421 28.64 -18.40 0.66
CA ILE A 421 27.39 -18.84 0.00
C ILE A 421 27.46 -19.02 -1.53
N ARG A 422 28.64 -18.92 -2.14
CA ARG A 422 28.78 -18.74 -3.60
C ARG A 422 28.07 -19.82 -4.41
N THR A 423 28.32 -21.09 -4.09
CA THR A 423 27.83 -22.22 -4.89
C THR A 423 26.30 -22.26 -4.89
N HIS A 424 25.68 -22.17 -3.71
CA HIS A 424 24.23 -22.18 -3.58
C HIS A 424 23.59 -20.93 -4.14
N LEU A 425 24.20 -19.76 -3.91
CA LEU A 425 23.70 -18.51 -4.46
C LEU A 425 23.69 -18.54 -5.99
N LEU A 426 24.79 -18.95 -6.64
CA LEU A 426 24.85 -19.10 -8.10
C LEU A 426 23.80 -20.10 -8.61
N ARG A 427 23.57 -21.18 -7.88
CA ARG A 427 22.53 -22.18 -8.21
C ARG A 427 21.12 -21.58 -8.12
N LEU A 428 20.82 -20.81 -7.08
CA LEU A 428 19.55 -20.12 -6.92
C LEU A 428 19.31 -19.08 -8.02
N LEU A 429 20.33 -18.26 -8.33
CA LEU A 429 20.27 -17.27 -9.41
C LEU A 429 20.02 -17.96 -10.75
N ALA A 430 20.67 -19.09 -11.02
CA ALA A 430 20.46 -19.86 -12.25
C ALA A 430 19.04 -20.41 -12.35
N TYR A 431 18.49 -20.95 -11.25
CA TYR A 431 17.10 -21.39 -11.21
C TYR A 431 16.10 -20.23 -11.36
N LYS A 432 16.40 -19.04 -10.84
CA LYS A 432 15.57 -17.85 -11.03
C LYS A 432 15.58 -17.42 -12.50
N LYS A 433 16.75 -17.36 -13.14
CA LYS A 433 16.87 -17.03 -14.56
C LYS A 433 16.10 -18.00 -15.46
N LEU A 434 16.11 -19.30 -15.14
CA LEU A 434 15.35 -20.31 -15.87
C LEU A 434 13.84 -20.28 -15.62
N SER A 435 13.37 -19.60 -14.57
CA SER A 435 11.94 -19.52 -14.26
C SER A 435 11.19 -18.43 -15.04
N TRP A 436 11.91 -17.61 -15.80
CA TRP A 436 11.31 -16.53 -16.57
C TRP A 436 10.78 -16.99 -17.92
N HIS A 437 9.61 -16.46 -18.26
CA HIS A 437 9.01 -16.63 -19.57
C HIS A 437 9.56 -15.59 -20.55
N PRO A 438 9.60 -15.89 -21.86
CA PRO A 438 9.90 -14.90 -22.87
C PRO A 438 8.92 -13.72 -22.76
N THR A 439 9.45 -12.49 -22.84
CA THR A 439 8.64 -11.29 -22.86
C THR A 439 7.85 -11.22 -24.17
N PRO A 440 6.50 -11.15 -24.14
CA PRO A 440 5.67 -10.89 -25.31
C PRO A 440 6.03 -9.57 -26.01
N GLN A 441 5.61 -9.42 -27.28
CA GLN A 441 5.82 -8.17 -28.03
C GLN A 441 5.05 -6.99 -27.43
N HIS A 442 3.85 -7.24 -26.90
CA HIS A 442 3.01 -6.24 -26.24
C HIS A 442 2.80 -6.63 -24.78
N ILE A 443 3.36 -5.83 -23.86
CA ILE A 443 3.13 -5.94 -22.43
C ILE A 443 2.86 -4.55 -21.84
N PRO A 444 2.13 -4.46 -20.72
CA PRO A 444 2.01 -3.20 -19.99
C PRO A 444 3.39 -2.61 -19.68
N SER A 445 3.53 -1.29 -19.84
CA SER A 445 4.79 -0.58 -19.56
C SER A 445 5.28 -0.82 -18.13
N THR A 446 4.35 -0.88 -17.17
CA THR A 446 4.63 -1.19 -15.77
C THR A 446 5.21 -2.58 -15.57
N ALA A 447 4.67 -3.59 -16.26
CA ALA A 447 5.20 -4.95 -16.26
C ALA A 447 6.63 -4.99 -16.81
N LYS A 448 6.89 -4.23 -17.89
CA LYS A 448 8.22 -4.13 -18.48
C LYS A 448 9.25 -3.58 -17.49
N VAL A 449 8.92 -2.52 -16.77
CA VAL A 449 9.80 -1.93 -15.75
C VAL A 449 10.17 -2.94 -14.67
N ILE A 450 9.22 -3.75 -14.19
CA ILE A 450 9.49 -4.82 -13.21
C ILE A 450 10.49 -5.83 -13.78
N LEU A 451 10.23 -6.34 -14.98
CA LEU A 451 11.07 -7.36 -15.61
C LEU A 451 12.49 -6.83 -15.89
N ASP A 452 12.60 -5.63 -16.44
CA ASP A 452 13.89 -4.98 -16.73
C ASP A 452 14.69 -4.75 -15.44
N SER A 453 14.02 -4.30 -14.37
CA SER A 453 14.65 -4.08 -13.06
C SER A 453 15.19 -5.37 -12.45
N GLU A 454 14.37 -6.43 -12.39
CA GLU A 454 14.82 -7.72 -11.87
C GLU A 454 15.98 -8.30 -12.70
N GLN A 455 15.99 -8.05 -14.02
CA GLN A 455 17.02 -8.59 -14.91
C GLN A 455 18.36 -7.88 -14.64
N ALA A 456 18.29 -6.56 -14.44
CA ALA A 456 19.43 -5.75 -14.05
C ALA A 456 19.97 -6.15 -12.67
N ILE A 457 19.10 -6.43 -11.70
CA ILE A 457 19.49 -6.93 -10.36
C ILE A 457 20.22 -8.27 -10.47
N LEU A 458 19.64 -9.23 -11.19
CA LEU A 458 20.26 -10.53 -11.42
C LEU A 458 21.63 -10.39 -12.10
N HIS A 459 21.73 -9.53 -13.12
CA HIS A 459 22.99 -9.26 -13.80
C HIS A 459 24.05 -8.69 -12.84
N ARG A 460 23.69 -7.68 -12.03
CA ARG A 460 24.57 -7.12 -10.99
C ARG A 460 25.04 -8.19 -10.00
N ALA A 461 24.13 -9.07 -9.55
CA ALA A 461 24.46 -10.18 -8.66
C ALA A 461 25.49 -11.13 -9.29
N TYR A 462 25.28 -11.56 -10.54
CA TYR A 462 26.26 -12.40 -11.27
C TYR A 462 27.62 -11.71 -11.44
N THR A 463 27.65 -10.44 -11.85
CA THR A 463 28.90 -9.69 -12.00
C THR A 463 29.66 -9.61 -10.67
N ARG A 464 28.96 -9.34 -9.56
CA ARG A 464 29.55 -9.25 -8.23
C ARG A 464 30.17 -10.57 -7.78
N MET A 465 29.51 -11.69 -8.10
CA MET A 465 30.06 -13.01 -7.84
C MET A 465 31.31 -13.25 -8.70
N ASN A 466 31.30 -12.91 -10.00
CA ASN A 466 32.46 -13.15 -10.87
C ASN A 466 33.67 -12.26 -10.54
N ARG A 467 33.50 -11.00 -10.13
CA ARG A 467 34.62 -10.10 -9.75
C ARG A 467 35.45 -10.59 -8.56
N LYS A 468 34.88 -11.41 -7.66
CA LYS A 468 35.64 -12.06 -6.58
C LYS A 468 36.68 -13.10 -7.08
N GLN A 469 36.71 -13.44 -8.38
CA GLN A 469 37.74 -14.30 -8.98
C GLN A 469 39.01 -13.55 -9.42
N ILE A 470 38.96 -12.23 -9.64
CA ILE A 470 40.11 -11.47 -10.23
C ILE A 470 41.03 -10.90 -9.13
N LYS A 471 40.64 -10.98 -7.86
CA LYS A 471 41.41 -10.49 -6.70
C LYS A 471 42.03 -11.61 -5.85
N LYS A 472 42.08 -12.83 -6.36
CA LYS A 472 42.87 -13.95 -5.81
C LYS A 472 43.85 -14.38 -6.88
#